data_AF-A0A0H4VCF2-F1
#
_entry.id   AF-A0A0H4VCF2-F1
#
_cell.length_a   1.000
_cell.length_b   1.000
_cell.length_c   1.000
_cell.angle_alpha   90.00
_cell.angle_beta   90.00
_cell.angle_gamma   90.00
#
_symmetry.space_group_name_H-M   'P 1'
#
loop_
_entity.id
_entity.type
_entity.pdbx_description
1 polymer ?
#
loop_
_entity_poly.entity_id
_entity_poly.type
_entity_poly.pdbx_seq_one_letter_code
_entity_poly.pdbx_strand_id
1 'polypeptide(L)'
;MRNFLADALVIPPGAFRLLLAFLVFVSHVSRVNTGRLGVILFFVLSGYWITRIWREQYKETSVGWFYLGRYLRLMPVYLAIVFCAWLIFGGSIWPNLRLFGIATTGGDVLGVSWSLDIELQFYVLLPLLLMTVATINRRIVALSVVGGAFGWYLFFAFGFSSVLQYLPAFAIGAIIYETKWYPDTRAGIVSLGVFFLITFAILISPLGWIFDKRVANDWQSDLFAFVWLIPLIPYVAASLKRKSNSLDRHLGNFTYPFYLVHFSVIQFVSTAVALTMGTKVAAMVLAIAVAALFYFLVDRPSEKLRYSLIAKKRQKVRNEEAAARSALP
;
A
#
# COMPACT_ATOMS: atom_id res chain seq x y z
N MET A 1 16.70 -12.24 27.35
CA MET A 1 15.22 -12.06 27.27
C MET A 1 14.78 -10.63 26.92
N ARG A 2 15.30 -9.56 27.54
CA ARG A 2 14.82 -8.18 27.30
C ARG A 2 14.94 -7.67 25.84
N ASN A 3 15.97 -8.09 25.11
CA ASN A 3 16.13 -7.73 23.69
C ASN A 3 15.21 -8.54 22.75
N PHE A 4 14.89 -9.80 23.09
CA PHE A 4 14.05 -10.65 22.25
C PHE A 4 12.59 -10.17 22.19
N LEU A 5 12.03 -9.76 23.35
CA LEU A 5 10.66 -9.20 23.41
C LEU A 5 10.57 -7.83 22.72
N ALA A 6 11.60 -6.99 22.85
CA ALA A 6 11.67 -5.72 22.14
C ALA A 6 11.78 -5.94 20.61
N ASP A 7 12.57 -6.92 20.19
CA ASP A 7 12.70 -7.30 18.78
C ASP A 7 11.42 -7.92 18.20
N ALA A 8 10.57 -8.54 19.02
CA ALA A 8 9.28 -9.09 18.59
C ALA A 8 8.22 -8.00 18.32
N LEU A 9 8.28 -6.87 19.03
CA LEU A 9 7.27 -5.80 18.93
C LEU A 9 7.41 -4.96 17.65
N VAL A 10 8.64 -4.74 17.18
CA VAL A 10 8.90 -4.07 15.89
C VAL A 10 9.01 -5.12 14.79
N ILE A 11 7.86 -5.42 14.18
CA ILE A 11 7.75 -6.47 13.17
C ILE A 11 8.38 -6.05 11.85
N PRO A 12 8.91 -7.01 11.07
CA PRO A 12 9.45 -6.74 9.75
C PRO A 12 8.37 -6.26 8.75
N PRO A 13 8.78 -5.62 7.64
CA PRO A 13 7.85 -4.87 6.80
C PRO A 13 6.85 -5.74 6.03
N GLY A 14 7.13 -7.03 5.80
CA GLY A 14 6.16 -7.95 5.19
C GLY A 14 5.02 -8.31 6.15
N ALA A 15 5.36 -8.68 7.38
CA ALA A 15 4.41 -8.91 8.46
C ALA A 15 3.59 -7.65 8.77
N PHE A 16 4.24 -6.47 8.76
CA PHE A 16 3.54 -5.19 8.94
C PHE A 16 2.49 -4.95 7.87
N ARG A 17 2.83 -5.13 6.59
CA ARG A 17 1.85 -5.04 5.49
C ARG A 17 0.66 -5.97 5.68
N LEU A 18 0.90 -7.21 6.09
CA LEU A 18 -0.17 -8.17 6.32
C LEU A 18 -1.09 -7.73 7.47
N LEU A 19 -0.51 -7.21 8.56
CA LEU A 19 -1.27 -6.61 9.66
C LEU A 19 -2.16 -5.46 9.17
N LEU A 20 -1.64 -4.56 8.33
CA LEU A 20 -2.44 -3.47 7.75
C LEU A 20 -3.60 -4.01 6.92
N ALA A 21 -3.37 -5.05 6.13
CA ALA A 21 -4.42 -5.71 5.35
C ALA A 21 -5.52 -6.29 6.24
N PHE A 22 -5.15 -6.91 7.37
CA PHE A 22 -6.11 -7.38 8.36
C PHE A 22 -6.89 -6.24 9.02
N LEU A 23 -6.24 -5.10 9.30
CA LEU A 23 -6.93 -3.91 9.80
C LEU A 23 -7.98 -3.39 8.79
N VAL A 24 -7.68 -3.46 7.49
CA VAL A 24 -8.63 -3.14 6.42
C VAL A 24 -9.77 -4.16 6.36
N PHE A 25 -9.50 -5.46 6.51
CA PHE A 25 -10.55 -6.47 6.63
C PHE A 25 -11.48 -6.17 7.82
N VAL A 26 -10.91 -5.99 9.02
CA VAL A 26 -11.67 -5.72 10.25
C VAL A 26 -12.53 -4.47 10.10
N SER A 27 -11.99 -3.46 9.43
CA SER A 27 -12.72 -2.26 9.05
C SER A 27 -14.00 -2.61 8.27
N HIS A 28 -13.95 -3.46 7.26
CA HIS A 28 -15.13 -3.80 6.43
C HIS A 28 -16.19 -4.65 7.16
N VAL A 29 -15.80 -5.44 8.16
CA VAL A 29 -16.74 -6.27 8.93
C VAL A 29 -17.17 -5.66 10.27
N SER A 30 -16.70 -4.45 10.59
CA SER A 30 -17.02 -3.75 11.84
C SER A 30 -17.45 -2.31 11.59
N ARG A 31 -17.90 -1.64 12.66
CA ARG A 31 -18.24 -0.21 12.62
C ARG A 31 -17.01 0.68 12.73
N VAL A 32 -15.87 0.10 13.14
CA VAL A 32 -14.65 0.84 13.48
C VAL A 32 -13.84 1.13 12.23
N ASN A 33 -13.46 2.38 12.02
CA ASN A 33 -12.73 2.84 10.84
C ASN A 33 -11.20 2.68 10.95
N THR A 34 -10.74 1.45 11.14
CA THR A 34 -9.29 1.15 11.15
C THR A 34 -8.67 1.10 9.75
N GLY A 35 -9.52 0.95 8.73
CA GLY A 35 -9.07 0.69 7.35
C GLY A 35 -8.42 1.90 6.68
N ARG A 36 -8.93 3.11 6.90
CA ARG A 36 -8.34 4.33 6.29
C ARG A 36 -6.89 4.52 6.72
N LEU A 37 -6.58 4.34 8.01
CA LEU A 37 -5.19 4.36 8.47
C LEU A 37 -4.33 3.28 7.79
N GLY A 38 -4.88 2.06 7.64
CA GLY A 38 -4.20 0.97 6.93
C GLY A 38 -3.82 1.35 5.50
N VAL A 39 -4.74 1.95 4.75
CA VAL A 39 -4.50 2.39 3.36
C VAL A 39 -3.50 3.55 3.30
N ILE A 40 -3.61 4.54 4.18
CA ILE A 40 -2.63 5.64 4.26
C ILE A 40 -1.23 5.09 4.57
N LEU A 41 -1.12 4.12 5.49
CA LEU A 41 0.15 3.45 5.78
C LEU A 41 0.68 2.67 4.56
N PHE A 42 -0.18 2.03 3.77
CA PHE A 42 0.25 1.46 2.48
C PHE A 42 0.85 2.51 1.55
N PHE A 43 0.28 3.72 1.48
CA PHE A 43 0.88 4.81 0.69
C PHE A 43 2.23 5.28 1.24
N VAL A 44 2.41 5.34 2.57
CA VAL A 44 3.73 5.58 3.19
C VAL A 44 4.73 4.49 2.78
N LEU A 45 4.34 3.22 2.87
CA LEU A 45 5.20 2.11 2.46
C LEU A 45 5.54 2.19 0.97
N SER A 46 4.56 2.46 0.11
CA SER A 46 4.79 2.64 -1.33
C SER A 46 5.76 3.77 -1.61
N GLY A 47 5.63 4.92 -0.91
CA GLY A 47 6.59 6.03 -0.97
C GLY A 47 8.02 5.61 -0.70
N TYR A 48 8.24 4.84 0.36
CA TYR A 48 9.55 4.30 0.71
C TYR A 48 10.09 3.34 -0.36
N TRP A 49 9.31 2.33 -0.74
CA TRP A 49 9.79 1.25 -1.62
C TRP A 49 9.98 1.68 -3.06
N ILE A 50 9.13 2.56 -3.58
CA ILE A 50 9.28 3.06 -4.94
C ILE A 50 10.49 3.98 -5.03
N THR A 51 10.66 4.91 -4.08
CA THR A 51 11.85 5.79 -4.02
C THR A 51 13.13 4.95 -3.92
N ARG A 52 13.14 3.93 -3.06
CA ARG A 52 14.25 2.98 -2.96
C ARG A 52 14.55 2.27 -4.27
N ILE A 53 13.53 1.69 -4.90
CA ILE A 53 13.71 0.90 -6.12
C ILE A 53 14.14 1.81 -7.28
N TRP A 54 13.60 3.02 -7.36
CA TRP A 54 14.07 4.04 -8.29
C TRP A 54 15.56 4.31 -8.08
N ARG A 55 15.96 4.77 -6.90
CA ARG A 55 17.36 5.16 -6.60
C ARG A 55 18.37 4.00 -6.71
N GLU A 56 18.00 2.79 -6.27
CA GLU A 56 18.92 1.64 -6.23
C GLU A 56 18.95 0.84 -7.54
N GLN A 57 17.83 0.76 -8.27
CA GLN A 57 17.67 -0.22 -9.35
C GLN A 57 17.48 0.40 -10.73
N TYR A 58 17.02 1.66 -10.81
CA TYR A 58 16.69 2.31 -12.07
C TYR A 58 17.38 3.68 -12.13
N LYS A 59 18.52 3.76 -12.83
CA LYS A 59 19.07 5.06 -13.27
C LYS A 59 18.18 5.61 -14.41
N GLU A 60 18.25 6.92 -14.67
CA GLU A 60 17.36 7.69 -15.56
C GLU A 60 17.10 7.04 -16.94
N THR A 61 18.02 6.21 -17.44
CA THR A 61 17.92 5.49 -18.73
C THR A 61 17.01 4.26 -18.76
N SER A 62 16.21 3.99 -17.72
CA SER A 62 15.49 2.70 -17.57
C SER A 62 14.01 2.77 -17.19
N VAL A 63 13.36 3.92 -17.38
CA VAL A 63 11.96 4.18 -16.97
C VAL A 63 10.94 3.14 -17.48
N GLY A 64 11.02 2.76 -18.76
CA GLY A 64 10.09 1.76 -19.32
C GLY A 64 10.15 0.41 -18.60
N TRP A 65 11.31 0.03 -18.07
CA TRP A 65 11.48 -1.22 -17.33
C TRP A 65 11.05 -1.10 -15.88
N PHE A 66 11.05 0.10 -15.33
CA PHE A 66 10.40 0.38 -14.07
C PHE A 66 8.89 0.15 -14.22
N TYR A 67 8.26 0.76 -15.24
CA TYR A 67 6.83 0.60 -15.50
C TYR A 67 6.45 -0.84 -15.82
N LEU A 68 7.18 -1.52 -16.69
CA LEU A 68 6.93 -2.94 -16.99
C LEU A 68 7.04 -3.82 -15.74
N GLY A 69 8.05 -3.56 -14.90
CA GLY A 69 8.21 -4.28 -13.63
C GLY A 69 7.04 -4.07 -12.67
N ARG A 70 6.50 -2.86 -12.59
CA ARG A 70 5.30 -2.57 -11.77
C ARG A 70 4.04 -3.21 -12.35
N TYR A 71 3.86 -3.10 -13.66
CA TYR A 71 2.74 -3.67 -14.37
C TYR A 71 2.67 -5.19 -14.17
N LEU A 72 3.79 -5.89 -14.39
CA LEU A 72 3.89 -7.34 -14.19
C LEU A 72 3.75 -7.78 -12.72
N ARG A 73 4.04 -6.90 -11.76
CA ARG A 73 3.88 -7.18 -10.32
C ARG A 73 2.41 -7.17 -9.89
N LEU A 74 1.59 -6.31 -10.49
CA LEU A 74 0.22 -6.04 -10.07
C LEU A 74 -0.81 -6.74 -10.96
N MET A 75 -0.72 -6.52 -12.27
CA MET A 75 -1.82 -6.82 -13.20
C MET A 75 -2.22 -8.29 -13.29
N PRO A 76 -1.30 -9.28 -13.29
CA PRO A 76 -1.71 -10.68 -13.43
C PRO A 76 -2.67 -11.14 -12.32
N VAL A 77 -2.35 -10.80 -11.07
CA VAL A 77 -3.18 -11.17 -9.92
C VAL A 77 -4.46 -10.34 -9.88
N TYR A 78 -4.36 -9.03 -10.15
CA TYR A 78 -5.51 -8.14 -10.22
C TYR A 78 -6.55 -8.62 -11.24
N LEU A 79 -6.14 -8.85 -12.48
CA LEU A 79 -7.03 -9.26 -13.57
C LEU A 79 -7.64 -10.65 -13.30
N ALA A 80 -6.88 -11.59 -12.75
CA ALA A 80 -7.40 -12.90 -12.39
C ALA A 80 -8.50 -12.81 -11.31
N ILE A 81 -8.29 -12.00 -10.28
CA ILE A 81 -9.28 -11.78 -9.21
C ILE A 81 -10.50 -11.01 -9.73
N VAL A 82 -10.29 -9.95 -10.52
CA VAL A 82 -11.36 -9.19 -11.17
C VAL A 82 -12.22 -10.11 -12.03
N PHE A 83 -11.61 -10.96 -12.85
CA PHE A 83 -12.34 -11.88 -13.71
C PHE A 83 -13.20 -12.85 -12.89
N CYS A 84 -12.66 -13.47 -11.85
CA CYS A 84 -13.42 -14.34 -10.96
C CYS A 84 -14.54 -13.60 -10.22
N ALA A 85 -14.29 -12.39 -9.72
CA ALA A 85 -15.30 -11.58 -9.06
C ALA A 85 -16.42 -11.18 -10.05
N TRP A 86 -16.06 -10.81 -11.28
CA TRP A 86 -17.02 -10.46 -12.32
C TRP A 86 -17.93 -11.64 -12.70
N LEU A 87 -17.41 -12.87 -12.75
CA LEU A 87 -18.23 -14.06 -12.97
C LEU A 87 -19.27 -14.29 -11.85
N ILE A 88 -19.00 -13.84 -10.63
CA ILE A 88 -19.88 -14.02 -9.46
C ILE A 88 -20.88 -12.88 -9.33
N PHE A 89 -20.43 -11.63 -9.47
CA PHE A 89 -21.24 -10.44 -9.19
C PHE A 89 -21.83 -9.78 -10.45
N GLY A 90 -21.34 -10.14 -11.64
CA GLY A 90 -21.77 -9.55 -12.91
C GLY A 90 -21.38 -8.08 -13.05
N GLY A 91 -22.18 -7.34 -13.84
CA GLY A 91 -21.93 -5.92 -14.13
C GLY A 91 -20.88 -5.67 -15.22
N SER A 92 -20.43 -4.43 -15.32
CA SER A 92 -19.43 -4.01 -16.30
C SER A 92 -18.02 -4.27 -15.77
N ILE A 93 -17.23 -5.05 -16.50
CA ILE A 93 -15.81 -5.30 -16.17
C ILE A 93 -14.88 -4.17 -16.66
N TRP A 94 -15.37 -3.29 -17.55
CA TRP A 94 -14.57 -2.28 -18.23
C TRP A 94 -13.84 -1.29 -17.31
N PRO A 95 -14.44 -0.77 -16.22
CA PRO A 95 -13.73 0.11 -15.29
C PRO A 95 -12.52 -0.59 -14.66
N ASN A 96 -12.67 -1.85 -14.23
CA ASN A 96 -11.58 -2.64 -13.69
C ASN A 96 -10.50 -2.95 -14.73
N LEU A 97 -10.84 -3.27 -15.98
CA LEU A 97 -9.83 -3.50 -17.02
C LEU A 97 -8.97 -2.26 -17.30
N ARG A 98 -9.55 -1.06 -17.18
CA ARG A 98 -8.81 0.21 -17.27
C ARG A 98 -7.99 0.47 -16.02
N LEU A 99 -8.57 0.22 -14.84
CA LEU A 99 -8.08 0.47 -13.48
C LEU A 99 -7.72 1.93 -13.21
N PHE A 100 -6.94 2.57 -14.07
CA PHE A 100 -6.59 3.98 -14.02
C PHE A 100 -7.85 4.85 -14.12
N GLY A 101 -8.09 5.68 -13.12
CA GLY A 101 -9.27 6.54 -12.98
C GLY A 101 -10.49 5.88 -12.32
N ILE A 102 -10.40 4.62 -11.87
CA ILE A 102 -11.52 3.95 -11.20
C ILE A 102 -11.87 4.60 -9.85
N ALA A 103 -10.92 5.26 -9.19
CA ALA A 103 -11.15 6.01 -7.95
C ALA A 103 -12.08 7.22 -8.15
N THR A 104 -12.19 7.71 -9.40
CA THR A 104 -13.11 8.80 -9.79
C THR A 104 -14.37 8.27 -10.43
N THR A 105 -14.24 7.31 -11.36
CA THR A 105 -15.37 6.86 -12.20
C THR A 105 -16.24 5.80 -11.54
N GLY A 106 -15.74 5.09 -10.51
CA GLY A 106 -16.47 4.03 -9.84
C GLY A 106 -16.68 2.79 -10.71
N GLY A 107 -17.76 2.04 -10.46
CA GLY A 107 -18.06 0.80 -11.20
C GLY A 107 -17.08 -0.34 -10.92
N ASP A 108 -16.45 -0.33 -9.74
CA ASP A 108 -15.45 -1.31 -9.33
C ASP A 108 -16.10 -2.60 -8.82
N VAL A 109 -15.88 -3.70 -9.55
CA VAL A 109 -16.35 -5.04 -9.16
C VAL A 109 -15.74 -5.53 -7.83
N LEU A 110 -14.53 -5.07 -7.47
CA LEU A 110 -13.87 -5.47 -6.23
C LEU A 110 -14.19 -4.54 -5.05
N GLY A 111 -14.74 -3.36 -5.28
CA GLY A 111 -14.99 -2.31 -4.27
C GLY A 111 -13.75 -1.70 -3.59
N VAL A 112 -12.54 -2.16 -3.90
CA VAL A 112 -11.28 -1.74 -3.23
C VAL A 112 -10.17 -1.27 -4.21
N SER A 113 -10.44 -1.33 -5.52
CA SER A 113 -9.51 -0.97 -6.59
C SER A 113 -9.15 0.52 -6.61
N TRP A 114 -9.94 1.39 -5.97
CA TRP A 114 -9.67 2.83 -5.91
C TRP A 114 -8.26 3.13 -5.37
N SER A 115 -7.83 2.40 -4.33
CA SER A 115 -6.50 2.57 -3.74
C SER A 115 -5.37 2.11 -4.67
N LEU A 116 -5.64 1.11 -5.51
CA LEU A 116 -4.70 0.60 -6.51
C LEU A 116 -4.56 1.56 -7.70
N ASP A 117 -5.64 2.23 -8.10
CA ASP A 117 -5.60 3.34 -9.07
C ASP A 117 -4.70 4.47 -8.57
N ILE A 118 -4.90 4.92 -7.33
CA ILE A 118 -4.03 5.93 -6.70
C ILE A 118 -2.56 5.46 -6.68
N GLU A 119 -2.31 4.18 -6.39
CA GLU A 119 -0.96 3.61 -6.45
C GLU A 119 -0.35 3.63 -7.87
N LEU A 120 -1.14 3.33 -8.91
CA LEU A 120 -0.68 3.46 -10.29
C LEU A 120 -0.36 4.92 -10.66
N GLN A 121 -1.17 5.87 -10.19
CA GLN A 121 -0.89 7.29 -10.38
C GLN A 121 0.42 7.70 -9.71
N PHE A 122 0.74 7.19 -8.51
CA PHE A 122 2.07 7.37 -7.90
C PHE A 122 3.18 6.79 -8.76
N TYR A 123 2.97 5.62 -9.37
CA TYR A 123 3.99 5.00 -10.22
C TYR A 123 4.33 5.86 -11.42
N VAL A 124 3.35 6.52 -12.03
CA VAL A 124 3.57 7.44 -13.17
C VAL A 124 4.22 8.74 -12.71
N LEU A 125 3.73 9.32 -11.61
CA LEU A 125 4.13 10.65 -11.15
C LEU A 125 5.53 10.67 -10.52
N LEU A 126 5.88 9.66 -9.71
CA LEU A 126 7.10 9.70 -8.90
C LEU A 126 8.40 9.70 -9.71
N PRO A 127 8.61 8.81 -10.72
CA PRO A 127 9.81 8.85 -11.57
C PRO A 127 10.07 10.23 -12.16
N LEU A 128 9.03 10.87 -12.67
CA LEU A 128 9.12 12.20 -13.29
C LEU A 128 9.51 13.27 -12.27
N LEU A 129 8.95 13.20 -11.05
CA LEU A 129 9.34 14.08 -9.96
C LEU A 129 10.78 13.82 -9.49
N LEU A 130 11.20 12.57 -9.31
CA LEU A 130 12.55 12.24 -8.83
C LEU A 130 13.64 12.45 -9.89
N MET A 131 13.29 12.52 -11.18
CA MET A 131 14.19 12.95 -12.25
C MET A 131 14.49 14.45 -12.16
N THR A 132 13.48 15.26 -11.83
CA THR A 132 13.63 16.72 -11.69
C THR A 132 14.17 17.13 -10.33
N VAL A 133 13.97 16.28 -9.31
CA VAL A 133 14.33 16.52 -7.92
C VAL A 133 15.47 15.60 -7.48
N ALA A 134 16.67 16.17 -7.41
CA ALA A 134 17.86 15.46 -6.95
C ALA A 134 17.75 15.02 -5.47
N THR A 135 17.17 15.85 -4.61
CA THR A 135 17.04 15.58 -3.16
C THR A 135 15.72 16.09 -2.60
N ILE A 136 15.15 15.36 -1.62
CA ILE A 136 13.97 15.84 -0.90
C ILE A 136 14.38 16.96 0.06
N ASN A 137 13.77 18.14 -0.11
CA ASN A 137 14.02 19.33 0.70
C ASN A 137 12.71 19.94 1.21
N ARG A 138 12.80 20.99 2.04
CA ARG A 138 11.63 21.67 2.62
C ARG A 138 10.59 22.15 1.60
N ARG A 139 11.01 22.52 0.38
CA ARG A 139 10.10 22.98 -0.67
C ARG A 139 9.26 21.82 -1.19
N ILE A 140 9.85 20.64 -1.39
CA ILE A 140 9.11 19.44 -1.83
C ILE A 140 8.14 18.97 -0.76
N VAL A 141 8.53 19.05 0.52
CA VAL A 141 7.61 18.78 1.63
C VAL A 141 6.44 19.76 1.59
N ALA A 142 6.69 21.07 1.47
CA ALA A 142 5.64 22.08 1.36
C ALA A 142 4.74 21.83 0.13
N LEU A 143 5.32 21.53 -1.04
CA LEU A 143 4.59 21.20 -2.26
C LEU A 143 3.74 19.93 -2.10
N SER A 144 4.18 18.93 -1.32
CA SER A 144 3.38 17.75 -1.04
C SER A 144 2.14 18.07 -0.21
N VAL A 145 2.26 18.97 0.76
CA VAL A 145 1.15 19.43 1.61
C VAL A 145 0.17 20.30 0.81
N VAL A 146 0.69 21.26 0.03
CA VAL A 146 -0.12 22.09 -0.86
C VAL A 146 -0.81 21.24 -1.93
N GLY A 147 -0.10 20.28 -2.51
CA GLY A 147 -0.66 19.30 -3.44
C GLY A 147 -1.77 18.47 -2.80
N GLY A 148 -1.58 18.02 -1.55
CA GLY A 148 -2.61 17.39 -0.72
C GLY A 148 -3.88 18.21 -0.62
N ALA A 149 -3.76 19.46 -0.17
CA ALA A 149 -4.89 20.38 -0.05
C ALA A 149 -5.57 20.63 -1.42
N PHE A 150 -4.79 20.76 -2.48
CA PHE A 150 -5.31 20.97 -3.83
C PHE A 150 -6.03 19.74 -4.38
N GLY A 151 -5.50 18.53 -4.20
CA GLY A 151 -6.17 17.29 -4.59
C GLY A 151 -7.52 17.10 -3.89
N TRP A 152 -7.59 17.56 -2.66
CA TRP A 152 -8.81 17.59 -1.87
C TRP A 152 -9.81 18.65 -2.34
N TYR A 153 -9.34 19.84 -2.72
CA TYR A 153 -10.15 20.83 -3.42
C TYR A 153 -10.74 20.27 -4.72
N LEU A 154 -9.94 19.58 -5.55
CA LEU A 154 -10.42 18.98 -6.79
C LEU A 154 -11.53 17.94 -6.56
N PHE A 155 -11.44 17.18 -5.48
CA PHE A 155 -12.48 16.23 -5.11
C PHE A 155 -13.78 16.92 -4.71
N PHE A 156 -13.73 17.95 -3.88
CA PHE A 156 -14.95 18.67 -3.51
C PHE A 156 -15.56 19.49 -4.65
N ALA A 157 -14.73 20.07 -5.51
CA ALA A 157 -15.19 20.89 -6.61
C ALA A 157 -15.69 20.05 -7.80
N PHE A 158 -15.06 18.91 -8.08
CA PHE A 158 -15.27 18.15 -9.33
C PHE A 158 -15.49 16.64 -9.14
N GLY A 159 -15.45 16.12 -7.90
CA GLY A 159 -15.49 14.68 -7.64
C GLY A 159 -14.24 13.93 -8.09
N PHE A 160 -13.14 14.64 -8.37
CA PHE A 160 -11.92 14.05 -8.92
C PHE A 160 -11.00 13.52 -7.82
N SER A 161 -10.91 12.20 -7.71
CA SER A 161 -9.99 11.50 -6.79
C SER A 161 -8.64 11.28 -7.47
N SER A 162 -7.57 11.79 -6.85
CA SER A 162 -6.23 11.72 -7.44
C SER A 162 -5.14 11.51 -6.40
N VAL A 163 -3.98 11.10 -6.89
CA VAL A 163 -2.73 10.93 -6.14
C VAL A 163 -2.36 12.12 -5.26
N LEU A 164 -2.78 13.33 -5.65
CA LEU A 164 -2.49 14.56 -4.92
C LEU A 164 -3.01 14.51 -3.48
N GLN A 165 -4.21 13.98 -3.24
CA GLN A 165 -4.81 13.83 -1.91
C GLN A 165 -3.90 13.05 -0.95
N TYR A 166 -3.20 12.06 -1.48
CA TYR A 166 -2.39 11.10 -0.72
C TYR A 166 -0.88 11.40 -0.78
N LEU A 167 -0.50 12.47 -1.49
CA LEU A 167 0.90 12.87 -1.68
C LEU A 167 1.66 13.10 -0.37
N PRO A 168 1.08 13.68 0.71
CA PRO A 168 1.77 13.80 1.99
C PRO A 168 2.18 12.45 2.61
N ALA A 169 1.30 11.43 2.56
CA ALA A 169 1.58 10.10 3.12
C ALA A 169 2.73 9.44 2.36
N PHE A 170 2.66 9.50 1.04
CA PHE A 170 3.71 9.01 0.18
C PHE A 170 5.06 9.72 0.41
N ALA A 171 5.02 11.05 0.54
CA ALA A 171 6.21 11.86 0.81
C ALA A 171 6.88 11.47 2.13
N ILE A 172 6.13 11.14 3.19
CA ILE A 172 6.69 10.63 4.46
C ILE A 172 7.56 9.39 4.20
N GLY A 173 7.06 8.43 3.40
CA GLY A 173 7.81 7.24 3.02
C GLY A 173 9.10 7.54 2.26
N ALA A 174 9.00 8.42 1.27
CA ALA A 174 10.15 8.86 0.48
C ALA A 174 11.20 9.59 1.34
N ILE A 175 10.76 10.45 2.27
CA ILE A 175 11.61 11.18 3.23
C ILE A 175 12.36 10.19 4.13
N ILE A 176 11.67 9.18 4.69
CA ILE A 176 12.32 8.15 5.52
C ILE A 176 13.47 7.48 4.77
N TYR A 177 13.27 7.16 3.49
CA TYR A 177 14.31 6.56 2.66
C TYR A 177 15.49 7.51 2.39
N GLU A 178 15.21 8.71 1.89
CA GLU A 178 16.25 9.68 1.47
C GLU A 178 17.07 10.20 2.64
N THR A 179 16.44 10.47 3.77
CA THR A 179 17.12 10.93 5.00
C THR A 179 17.82 9.79 5.75
N LYS A 180 17.50 8.54 5.41
CA LYS A 180 17.92 7.34 6.15
C LYS A 180 17.61 7.43 7.65
N TRP A 181 16.52 8.13 8.00
CA TRP A 181 16.09 8.27 9.39
C TRP A 181 15.40 6.98 9.84
N TYR A 182 16.15 6.18 10.60
CA TYR A 182 15.68 4.90 11.12
C TYR A 182 15.85 4.85 12.63
N PRO A 183 14.79 5.20 13.39
CA PRO A 183 14.77 5.10 14.85
C PRO A 183 15.15 3.69 15.33
N ASP A 184 15.71 3.61 16.52
CA ASP A 184 16.03 2.33 17.14
C ASP A 184 14.76 1.57 17.58
N THR A 185 14.91 0.31 17.95
CA THR A 185 13.79 -0.54 18.38
C THR A 185 13.04 0.07 19.57
N ARG A 186 13.73 0.77 20.47
CA ARG A 186 13.11 1.39 21.65
C ARG A 186 12.20 2.55 21.24
N ALA A 187 12.69 3.46 20.41
CA ALA A 187 11.91 4.56 19.87
C ALA A 187 10.69 4.07 19.09
N GLY A 188 10.83 2.98 18.32
CA GLY A 188 9.70 2.31 17.65
C GLY A 188 8.64 1.81 18.65
N ILE A 189 9.04 1.12 19.72
CA ILE A 189 8.10 0.63 20.75
C ILE A 189 7.42 1.78 21.49
N VAL A 190 8.17 2.83 21.85
CA VAL A 190 7.59 4.03 22.49
C VAL A 190 6.58 4.69 21.56
N SER A 191 6.91 4.85 20.28
CA SER A 191 5.98 5.35 19.26
C SER A 191 4.70 4.52 19.17
N LEU A 192 4.80 3.19 19.20
CA LEU A 192 3.64 2.30 19.23
C LEU A 192 2.81 2.46 20.51
N GLY A 193 3.46 2.56 21.67
CA GLY A 193 2.79 2.80 22.95
C GLY A 193 2.06 4.14 23.00
N VAL A 194 2.70 5.21 22.53
CA VAL A 194 2.10 6.55 22.41
C VAL A 194 0.93 6.54 21.44
N PHE A 195 1.06 5.86 20.30
CA PHE A 195 -0.04 5.68 19.35
C PHE A 195 -1.26 5.04 20.03
N PHE A 196 -1.08 3.92 20.74
CA PHE A 196 -2.19 3.26 21.43
C PHE A 196 -2.75 4.10 22.58
N LEU A 197 -1.91 4.83 23.32
CA LEU A 197 -2.35 5.73 24.39
C LEU A 197 -3.24 6.85 23.83
N ILE A 198 -2.81 7.49 22.73
CA ILE A 198 -3.60 8.53 22.05
C ILE A 198 -4.90 7.94 21.50
N THR A 199 -4.84 6.77 20.85
CA THR A 199 -6.05 6.07 20.36
C THR A 199 -7.03 5.80 21.49
N PHE A 200 -6.56 5.26 22.61
CA PHE A 200 -7.39 4.97 23.76
C PHE A 200 -8.01 6.25 24.36
N ALA A 201 -7.21 7.31 24.50
CA ALA A 201 -7.69 8.61 24.97
C ALA A 201 -8.78 9.21 24.07
N ILE A 202 -8.64 9.11 22.74
CA ILE A 202 -9.68 9.58 21.81
C ILE A 202 -10.94 8.72 21.93
N LEU A 203 -10.80 7.39 22.01
CA LEU A 203 -11.94 6.46 22.09
C LEU A 203 -12.83 6.69 23.32
N ILE A 204 -12.26 7.06 24.47
CA ILE A 204 -13.01 7.36 25.70
C ILE A 204 -13.51 8.81 25.78
N SER A 205 -13.10 9.66 24.84
CA SER A 205 -13.48 11.07 24.77
C SER A 205 -14.73 11.29 23.90
N PRO A 206 -15.34 12.49 23.93
CA PRO A 206 -16.39 12.86 22.98
C PRO A 206 -15.98 12.80 21.50
N LEU A 207 -14.68 12.68 21.18
CA LEU A 207 -14.18 12.52 19.82
C LEU A 207 -14.20 11.07 19.31
N GLY A 208 -14.60 10.09 20.14
CA GLY A 208 -14.63 8.68 19.76
C GLY A 208 -15.49 8.36 18.54
N TRP A 209 -16.48 9.20 18.21
CA TRP A 209 -17.32 9.05 17.02
C TRP A 209 -16.52 9.07 15.71
N ILE A 210 -15.32 9.65 15.70
CA ILE A 210 -14.46 9.71 14.51
C ILE A 210 -14.02 8.31 14.04
N PHE A 211 -14.07 7.33 14.94
CA PHE A 211 -13.83 5.92 14.62
C PHE A 211 -15.08 5.20 14.11
N ASP A 212 -16.29 5.76 14.22
CA ASP A 212 -17.52 5.13 13.74
C ASP A 212 -17.82 5.53 12.30
N LYS A 213 -17.70 4.55 11.39
CA LYS A 213 -17.97 4.70 9.96
C LYS A 213 -19.39 5.10 9.61
N ARG A 214 -20.34 4.93 10.52
CA ARG A 214 -21.75 5.28 10.29
C ARG A 214 -21.97 6.77 10.35
N VAL A 215 -21.04 7.50 10.96
CA VAL A 215 -21.14 8.94 11.21
C VAL A 215 -20.04 9.70 10.48
N ALA A 216 -18.81 9.18 10.49
CA ALA A 216 -17.70 9.81 9.79
C ALA A 216 -17.78 9.58 8.27
N ASN A 217 -17.66 10.66 7.50
CA ASN A 217 -17.55 10.57 6.04
C ASN A 217 -16.10 10.27 5.61
N ASP A 218 -15.91 10.01 4.32
CA ASP A 218 -14.61 9.63 3.76
C ASP A 218 -13.54 10.71 3.95
N TRP A 219 -13.89 11.98 3.75
CA TRP A 219 -13.00 13.12 4.00
C TRP A 219 -12.49 13.15 5.44
N GLN A 220 -13.42 13.12 6.40
CA GLN A 220 -13.10 13.17 7.83
C GLN A 220 -12.23 11.99 8.23
N SER A 221 -12.53 10.82 7.67
CA SER A 221 -11.80 9.60 7.94
C SER A 221 -10.37 9.64 7.41
N ASP A 222 -10.16 10.15 6.20
CA ASP A 222 -8.83 10.29 5.63
C ASP A 222 -8.02 11.37 6.36
N LEU A 223 -8.61 12.55 6.62
CA LEU A 223 -7.96 13.62 7.38
C LEU A 223 -7.57 13.16 8.78
N PHE A 224 -8.48 12.46 9.46
CA PHE A 224 -8.19 11.86 10.76
C PHE A 224 -7.05 10.85 10.67
N ALA A 225 -7.06 9.97 9.66
CA ALA A 225 -6.02 8.98 9.48
C ALA A 225 -4.64 9.61 9.22
N PHE A 226 -4.55 10.77 8.55
CA PHE A 226 -3.29 11.53 8.44
C PHE A 226 -2.77 12.01 9.80
N VAL A 227 -3.65 12.55 10.65
CA VAL A 227 -3.27 12.98 12.01
C VAL A 227 -2.92 11.78 12.88
N TRP A 228 -3.71 10.72 12.79
CA TRP A 228 -3.56 9.50 13.57
C TRP A 228 -2.28 8.72 13.22
N LEU A 229 -1.79 8.85 11.99
CA LEU A 229 -0.49 8.31 11.54
C LEU A 229 0.71 8.94 12.27
N ILE A 230 0.66 10.24 12.61
CA ILE A 230 1.83 11.01 13.09
C ILE A 230 2.60 10.30 14.23
N PRO A 231 1.96 9.90 15.35
CA PRO A 231 2.67 9.23 16.44
C PRO A 231 3.25 7.86 16.06
N LEU A 232 2.79 7.24 14.96
CA LEU A 232 3.22 5.93 14.49
C LEU A 232 4.40 5.99 13.50
N ILE A 233 4.74 7.17 12.97
CA ILE A 233 5.82 7.35 11.98
C ILE A 233 7.16 6.73 12.43
N PRO A 234 7.64 6.94 13.69
CA PRO A 234 8.88 6.29 14.14
C PRO A 234 8.82 4.77 14.13
N TYR A 235 7.68 4.17 14.50
CA TYR A 235 7.48 2.72 14.41
C TYR A 235 7.56 2.22 12.96
N VAL A 236 6.91 2.91 12.02
CA VAL A 236 6.95 2.58 10.59
C VAL A 236 8.38 2.63 10.06
N ALA A 237 9.12 3.70 10.37
CA ALA A 237 10.53 3.86 9.98
C ALA A 237 11.42 2.75 10.56
N ALA A 238 11.22 2.39 11.84
CA ALA A 238 11.94 1.28 12.47
C ALA A 238 11.61 -0.07 11.80
N SER A 239 10.34 -0.34 11.50
CA SER A 239 9.89 -1.55 10.79
C SER A 239 10.53 -1.67 9.41
N LEU A 240 10.61 -0.58 8.64
CA LEU A 240 11.18 -0.56 7.29
C LEU A 240 12.67 -0.95 7.24
N LYS A 241 13.44 -0.71 8.31
CA LYS A 241 14.86 -1.11 8.40
C LYS A 241 15.06 -2.57 8.82
N ARG A 242 14.03 -3.23 9.37
CA ARG A 242 14.16 -4.62 9.86
C ARG A 242 14.51 -5.56 8.71
N LYS A 243 15.39 -6.52 8.98
CA LYS A 243 15.80 -7.52 7.99
C LYS A 243 14.61 -8.41 7.65
N SER A 244 14.27 -8.45 6.36
CA SER A 244 13.23 -9.34 5.84
C SER A 244 13.83 -10.71 5.51
N ASN A 245 13.34 -11.75 6.18
CA ASN A 245 13.68 -13.14 5.87
C ASN A 245 12.74 -13.72 4.79
N SER A 246 12.91 -14.98 4.41
CA SER A 246 12.08 -15.57 3.35
C SER A 246 10.60 -15.61 3.70
N LEU A 247 10.27 -15.92 4.97
CA LEU A 247 8.90 -15.96 5.45
C LEU A 247 8.24 -14.59 5.40
N ASP A 248 8.93 -13.55 5.87
CA ASP A 248 8.43 -12.16 5.83
C ASP A 248 8.16 -11.70 4.39
N ARG A 249 9.02 -12.05 3.44
CA ARG A 249 8.76 -11.79 2.01
C ARG A 249 7.51 -12.49 1.50
N HIS A 250 7.26 -13.74 1.92
CA HIS A 250 6.04 -14.45 1.58
C HIS A 250 4.80 -13.78 2.20
N LEU A 251 4.87 -13.34 3.46
CA LEU A 251 3.78 -12.58 4.11
C LEU A 251 3.48 -11.28 3.37
N GLY A 252 4.52 -10.53 3.02
CA GLY A 252 4.39 -9.27 2.28
C GLY A 252 3.83 -9.46 0.87
N ASN A 253 4.19 -10.55 0.17
CA ASN A 253 3.61 -10.85 -1.14
C ASN A 253 2.18 -11.35 -1.04
N PHE A 254 1.84 -12.15 -0.03
CA PHE A 254 0.49 -12.63 0.26
C PHE A 254 -0.48 -11.49 0.59
N THR A 255 0.03 -10.37 1.14
CA THR A 255 -0.80 -9.19 1.42
C THR A 255 -1.57 -8.70 0.20
N TYR A 256 -0.98 -8.74 -0.99
CA TYR A 256 -1.62 -8.22 -2.21
C TYR A 256 -2.88 -8.99 -2.63
N PRO A 257 -2.83 -10.32 -2.87
CA PRO A 257 -4.05 -11.07 -3.17
C PRO A 257 -5.06 -11.01 -2.03
N PHE A 258 -4.63 -11.04 -0.76
CA PHE A 258 -5.55 -10.89 0.37
C PHE A 258 -6.29 -9.55 0.35
N TYR A 259 -5.56 -8.45 0.11
CA TYR A 259 -6.14 -7.12 -0.03
C TYR A 259 -7.11 -7.03 -1.20
N LEU A 260 -6.89 -7.75 -2.30
CA LEU A 260 -7.82 -7.71 -3.43
C LEU A 260 -9.09 -8.53 -3.21
N VAL A 261 -9.00 -9.70 -2.57
CA VAL A 261 -10.15 -10.61 -2.44
C VAL A 261 -11.06 -10.30 -1.25
N HIS A 262 -10.54 -9.65 -0.20
CA HIS A 262 -11.24 -9.61 1.09
C HIS A 262 -12.66 -9.01 0.99
N PHE A 263 -12.82 -7.89 0.28
CA PHE A 263 -14.12 -7.23 0.20
C PHE A 263 -15.12 -8.04 -0.62
N SER A 264 -14.70 -8.56 -1.78
CA SER A 264 -15.51 -9.48 -2.59
C SER A 264 -15.95 -10.71 -1.80
N VAL A 265 -15.07 -11.31 -0.99
CA VAL A 265 -15.43 -12.44 -0.12
C VAL A 265 -16.43 -12.02 0.96
N ILE A 266 -16.22 -10.87 1.60
CA ILE A 266 -17.19 -10.33 2.57
C ILE A 266 -18.54 -10.11 1.91
N GLN A 267 -18.58 -9.51 0.72
CA GLN A 267 -19.79 -9.27 -0.06
C GLN A 267 -20.50 -10.58 -0.38
N PHE A 268 -19.79 -11.58 -0.92
CA PHE A 268 -20.32 -12.91 -1.20
C PHE A 268 -20.92 -13.59 0.03
N VAL A 269 -20.25 -13.53 1.19
CA VAL A 269 -20.80 -14.10 2.43
C VAL A 269 -22.02 -13.32 2.88
N SER A 270 -21.99 -11.99 2.79
CA SER A 270 -23.07 -11.12 3.26
C SER A 270 -24.36 -11.21 2.45
N THR A 271 -24.28 -11.59 1.17
CA THR A 271 -25.46 -11.84 0.33
C THR A 271 -26.13 -13.17 0.65
N ALA A 272 -25.37 -14.15 1.14
CA ALA A 272 -25.87 -15.46 1.52
C ALA A 272 -26.38 -15.52 2.97
N VAL A 273 -25.69 -14.88 3.91
CA VAL A 273 -25.96 -14.97 5.35
C VAL A 273 -25.67 -13.66 6.10
N ALA A 274 -26.37 -13.43 7.21
CA ALA A 274 -26.11 -12.29 8.08
C ALA A 274 -24.69 -12.34 8.70
N LEU A 275 -24.04 -11.18 8.80
CA LEU A 275 -22.69 -11.03 9.37
C LEU A 275 -22.70 -11.02 10.91
N THR A 276 -22.88 -12.18 11.51
CA THR A 276 -22.63 -12.46 12.94
C THR A 276 -21.13 -12.58 13.22
N MET A 277 -20.72 -12.68 14.49
CA MET A 277 -19.30 -12.90 14.81
C MET A 277 -18.75 -14.18 14.17
N GLY A 278 -19.52 -15.27 14.18
CA GLY A 278 -19.13 -16.55 13.58
C GLY A 278 -18.94 -16.43 12.06
N THR A 279 -19.88 -15.80 11.35
CA THR A 279 -19.78 -15.66 9.89
C THR A 279 -18.71 -14.66 9.46
N LYS A 280 -18.38 -13.65 10.28
CA LYS A 280 -17.22 -12.77 10.04
C LYS A 280 -15.89 -13.51 10.13
N VAL A 281 -15.73 -14.39 11.13
CA VAL A 281 -14.55 -15.25 11.25
C VAL A 281 -14.48 -16.22 10.07
N ALA A 282 -15.59 -16.83 9.69
CA ALA A 282 -15.66 -17.68 8.51
C ALA A 282 -15.28 -16.93 7.21
N ALA A 283 -15.77 -15.70 7.04
CA ALA A 283 -15.40 -14.83 5.91
C ALA A 283 -13.90 -14.49 5.89
N MET A 284 -13.28 -14.28 7.06
CA MET A 284 -11.84 -14.07 7.16
C MET A 284 -11.07 -15.32 6.72
N VAL A 285 -11.44 -16.49 7.23
CA VAL A 285 -10.81 -17.77 6.87
C VAL A 285 -10.97 -18.03 5.36
N LEU A 286 -12.16 -17.79 4.82
CA LEU A 286 -12.41 -17.91 3.38
C LEU A 286 -11.56 -16.92 2.58
N ALA A 287 -11.46 -15.66 3.00
CA ALA A 287 -10.63 -14.66 2.33
C ALA A 287 -9.15 -15.05 2.33
N ILE A 288 -8.64 -15.60 3.45
CA ILE A 288 -7.27 -16.14 3.52
C ILE A 288 -7.11 -17.32 2.57
N ALA A 289 -8.06 -18.25 2.52
CA ALA A 289 -8.00 -19.43 1.65
C ALA A 289 -8.02 -19.04 0.16
N VAL A 290 -8.93 -18.16 -0.25
CA VAL A 290 -9.03 -17.65 -1.63
C VAL A 290 -7.77 -16.86 -1.99
N ALA A 291 -7.28 -16.01 -1.10
CA ALA A 291 -6.03 -15.28 -1.30
C ALA A 291 -4.84 -16.24 -1.47
N ALA A 292 -4.79 -17.33 -0.71
CA ALA A 292 -3.73 -18.33 -0.81
C ALA A 292 -3.78 -19.01 -2.18
N LEU A 293 -4.97 -19.34 -2.69
CA LEU A 293 -5.14 -19.89 -4.03
C LEU A 293 -4.53 -18.97 -5.10
N PHE A 294 -4.93 -17.70 -5.14
CA PHE A 294 -4.36 -16.72 -6.08
C PHE A 294 -2.87 -16.49 -5.86
N TYR A 295 -2.42 -16.54 -4.61
CA TYR A 295 -1.01 -16.38 -4.26
C TYR A 295 -0.14 -17.50 -4.87
N PHE A 296 -0.55 -18.76 -4.71
CA PHE A 296 0.22 -19.89 -5.24
C PHE A 296 0.04 -20.07 -6.75
N LEU A 297 -1.16 -19.84 -7.28
CA LEU A 297 -1.48 -20.09 -8.69
C LEU A 297 -1.12 -18.93 -9.63
N VAL A 298 -1.13 -17.69 -9.15
CA VAL A 298 -0.97 -16.50 -10.00
C VAL A 298 0.19 -15.61 -9.54
N ASP A 299 0.21 -15.19 -8.27
CA ASP A 299 1.23 -14.25 -7.75
C ASP A 299 2.64 -14.84 -7.83
N ARG A 300 2.85 -16.05 -7.28
CA ARG A 300 4.18 -16.68 -7.30
C ARG A 300 4.71 -16.95 -8.71
N PRO A 301 3.94 -17.52 -9.65
CA PRO A 301 4.41 -17.72 -11.03
C PRO A 301 4.70 -16.40 -11.75
N SER A 302 3.82 -15.41 -11.63
CA SER A 302 4.01 -14.10 -12.26
C SER A 302 5.21 -13.35 -11.70
N GLU A 303 5.47 -13.44 -10.39
CA GLU A 303 6.69 -12.91 -9.78
C GLU A 303 7.96 -13.59 -10.31
N LYS A 304 7.97 -14.93 -10.42
CA LYS A 304 9.11 -15.65 -11.01
C LYS A 304 9.37 -15.19 -12.45
N LEU A 305 8.31 -15.04 -13.25
CA LEU A 305 8.41 -14.54 -14.61
C LEU A 305 8.99 -13.12 -14.64
N ARG A 306 8.45 -12.21 -13.83
CA ARG A 306 8.95 -10.82 -13.69
C ARG A 306 10.43 -10.78 -13.34
N TYR A 307 10.87 -11.57 -12.35
CA TYR A 307 12.27 -11.66 -11.97
C TYR A 307 13.14 -12.15 -13.12
N SER A 308 12.71 -13.18 -13.86
CA SER A 308 13.47 -13.70 -15.00
C SER A 308 13.65 -12.67 -16.12
N LEU A 309 12.60 -11.90 -16.44
CA LEU A 309 12.63 -10.88 -17.49
C LEU A 309 13.53 -9.70 -17.11
N ILE A 310 13.41 -9.20 -15.87
CA ILE A 310 14.21 -8.07 -15.39
C ILE A 310 15.68 -8.48 -15.19
N ALA A 311 15.95 -9.69 -14.69
CA ALA A 311 17.31 -10.20 -14.47
C ALA A 311 18.08 -10.38 -15.79
N LYS A 312 17.44 -10.94 -16.83
CA LYS A 312 18.04 -11.08 -18.17
C LYS A 312 18.51 -9.73 -18.72
N LYS A 313 17.72 -8.67 -18.53
CA LYS A 313 18.13 -7.33 -18.96
C LYS A 313 19.31 -6.80 -18.16
N ARG A 314 19.30 -6.92 -16.83
CA ARG A 314 20.43 -6.46 -15.99
C ARG A 314 21.73 -7.13 -16.41
N GLN A 315 21.68 -8.41 -16.76
CA GLN A 315 22.81 -9.13 -17.29
C GLN A 315 23.27 -8.54 -18.65
N LYS A 316 22.33 -8.29 -19.56
CA LYS A 316 22.62 -7.70 -20.87
C LYS A 316 23.28 -6.31 -20.76
N VAL A 317 22.71 -5.41 -19.95
CA VAL A 317 23.27 -4.06 -19.72
C VAL A 317 24.67 -4.13 -19.11
N ARG A 318 24.88 -5.02 -18.12
CA ARG A 318 26.21 -5.21 -17.51
C ARG A 318 27.24 -5.71 -18.52
N ASN A 319 26.83 -6.60 -19.43
CA ASN A 319 27.70 -7.10 -20.48
C ASN A 319 28.04 -6.01 -21.51
N GLU A 320 27.07 -5.17 -21.89
CA GLU A 320 27.27 -4.04 -22.80
C GLU A 320 28.19 -2.96 -22.19
N GLU A 321 28.00 -2.61 -20.90
CA GLU A 321 28.89 -1.69 -20.18
C GLU A 321 30.31 -2.24 -20.02
N ALA A 322 30.46 -3.55 -19.77
CA ALA A 322 31.75 -4.20 -19.71
C ALA A 322 32.46 -4.17 -21.07
N ALA A 323 31.74 -4.46 -22.16
CA ALA A 323 32.26 -4.40 -23.52
C ALA A 323 32.68 -2.98 -23.93
N ALA A 324 31.90 -1.96 -23.56
CA ALA A 324 32.22 -0.57 -23.80
C ALA A 324 33.47 -0.11 -23.02
N ARG A 325 33.64 -0.55 -21.77
CA ARG A 325 34.84 -0.27 -20.97
C ARG A 325 36.10 -0.94 -21.50
N SER A 326 35.98 -2.15 -22.06
CA SER A 326 37.11 -2.84 -22.71
C SER A 326 37.46 -2.28 -24.09
N ALA A 327 36.59 -1.46 -24.69
CA ALA A 327 36.80 -0.83 -25.98
C ALA A 327 37.36 0.61 -25.88
N LEU A 328 37.54 1.13 -24.66
CA LEU A 328 38.23 2.40 -24.43
C LEU A 328 39.75 2.14 -24.44
N PRO A 329 40.52 2.86 -25.27
CA PRO A 329 41.96 2.64 -25.45
C PRO A 329 42.81 2.95 -24.21
#